data_AF-A0A506QBL0-F1
#
_entry.id   AF-A0A506QBL0-F1
#
_cell.length_a   1.000
_cell.length_b   1.000
_cell.length_c   1.000
_cell.angle_alpha   90.00
_cell.angle_beta   90.00
_cell.angle_gamma   90.00
#
_symmetry.space_group_name_H-M   'P 1'
#
loop_
_entity.id
_entity.type
_entity.pdbx_description
1 polymer ?
#
loop_
_entity_poly.entity_id
_entity_poly.type
_entity_poly.pdbx_seq_one_letter_code
_entity_poly.pdbx_strand_id
1 'polypeptide(L)' 'MKDRTYESNTSEDDVCCIIGQAVIELSTEQQPVTKSTLALKLLSMADRDSDDERVLLYWIARKAINQPQQLLQQQWA' A
#
# COMPACT_ATOMS: atom_id res chain seq x y z
N MET A 1 13.06 -27.29 9.26
CA MET A 1 13.42 -26.02 8.61
C MET A 1 12.12 -25.31 8.30
N LYS A 2 11.87 -24.12 8.86
CA LYS A 2 10.71 -23.30 8.50
C LYS A 2 11.15 -22.35 7.40
N ASP A 3 10.47 -22.40 6.26
CA ASP A 3 10.71 -21.59 5.07
C ASP A 3 10.73 -20.09 5.41
N ARG A 4 11.90 -19.47 5.30
CA ARG A 4 12.09 -18.01 5.44
C ARG A 4 11.52 -17.21 4.25
N THR A 5 11.06 -17.89 3.20
CA THR A 5 10.61 -17.24 1.97
C THR A 5 9.17 -16.72 2.06
N TYR A 6 8.35 -17.24 2.98
CA TYR A 6 6.93 -16.87 3.07
C TYR A 6 6.70 -15.54 3.81
N GLU A 7 7.59 -15.13 4.72
CA GLU A 7 7.42 -13.90 5.52
C GLU A 7 7.79 -12.61 4.79
N SER A 8 8.58 -12.69 3.70
CA SER A 8 8.93 -11.50 2.92
C SER A 8 7.81 -11.09 1.95
N ASN A 9 7.05 -12.06 1.44
CA ASN A 9 5.99 -11.81 0.45
C ASN A 9 4.70 -11.24 1.08
N THR A 10 4.44 -11.53 2.35
CA THR A 10 3.22 -11.05 3.03
C THR A 10 3.13 -9.53 3.02
N SER A 11 4.25 -8.83 3.27
CA SER A 11 4.25 -7.35 3.29
C SER A 11 3.96 -6.70 1.93
N GLU A 12 4.39 -7.32 0.82
CA GLU A 12 4.13 -6.80 -0.52
C GLU A 12 2.69 -7.08 -0.95
N ASP A 13 2.20 -8.29 -0.67
CA ASP A 13 0.81 -8.68 -0.90
C ASP A 13 -0.15 -7.79 -0.09
N ASP A 14 0.19 -7.49 1.17
CA ASP A 14 -0.59 -6.61 2.04
C ASP A 14 -0.64 -5.17 1.50
N VAL A 15 0.50 -4.65 1.02
CA VAL A 15 0.58 -3.33 0.38
C VAL A 15 -0.26 -3.31 -0.91
N CYS A 16 -0.20 -4.35 -1.74
CA CYS A 16 -1.02 -4.47 -2.94
C CYS A 16 -2.52 -4.52 -2.60
N CYS A 17 -2.90 -5.29 -1.57
CA CYS A 17 -4.27 -5.36 -1.10
C CYS A 17 -4.79 -4.01 -0.61
N ILE A 18 -3.97 -3.26 0.15
CA ILE A 18 -4.29 -1.92 0.62
C ILE A 18 -4.49 -0.94 -0.54
N ILE A 19 -3.63 -0.99 -1.56
CA ILE A 19 -3.78 -0.17 -2.75
C ILE A 19 -5.08 -0.54 -3.48
N GLY A 20 -5.36 -1.84 -3.65
CA GLY A 20 -6.59 -2.34 -4.26
C GLY A 20 -7.83 -1.86 -3.51
N GLN A 21 -7.82 -1.92 -2.19
CA GLN A 21 -8.89 -1.42 -1.33
C GLN A 21 -9.11 0.08 -1.52
N ALA A 22 -8.04 0.88 -1.56
CA ALA A 22 -8.14 2.32 -1.79
C ALA A 22 -8.74 2.65 -3.18
N VAL A 23 -8.41 1.86 -4.21
CA VAL A 23 -9.01 1.98 -5.56
C VAL A 23 -10.51 1.69 -5.52
N ILE A 24 -10.92 0.62 -4.84
CA ILE A 24 -12.34 0.23 -4.71
C ILE A 24 -13.13 1.32 -3.98
N GLU A 25 -12.60 1.86 -2.88
CA GLU A 25 -13.27 2.92 -2.13
C GLU A 25 -13.41 4.20 -2.94
N LEU A 26 -12.36 4.65 -3.63
CA LEU A 26 -12.43 5.81 -4.52
C LEU A 26 -13.47 5.61 -5.63
N SER A 27 -13.51 4.41 -6.22
CA SER A 27 -14.48 4.07 -7.27
C SER A 27 -15.91 4.08 -6.74
N THR A 28 -16.12 3.56 -5.53
CA THR A 28 -17.42 3.54 -4.84
C THR A 28 -17.89 4.97 -4.53
N GLU A 29 -16.97 5.83 -4.10
CA GLU A 29 -17.18 7.27 -3.85
C GLU A 29 -17.30 8.10 -5.14
N GLN A 30 -17.23 7.47 -6.32
CA GLN A 30 -17.20 8.12 -7.64
C GLN A 30 -16.10 9.19 -7.77
N GLN A 31 -15.01 9.02 -7.01
CA GLN A 31 -13.82 9.85 -7.10
C GLN A 31 -12.89 9.32 -8.20
N PRO A 32 -12.17 10.21 -8.90
CA PRO A 32 -11.25 9.78 -9.94
C PRO A 32 -10.10 8.98 -9.34
N VAL A 33 -9.76 7.85 -9.97
CA VAL A 33 -8.62 7.01 -9.55
C VAL A 33 -7.35 7.53 -10.24
N THR A 34 -6.63 8.40 -9.54
CA THR A 34 -5.37 8.99 -9.99
C THR A 34 -4.30 8.78 -8.93
N LYS A 35 -3.03 8.97 -9.29
CA LYS A 35 -1.91 8.94 -8.34
C LYS A 35 -2.16 9.82 -7.11
N SER A 36 -2.62 11.05 -7.33
CA SER A 36 -2.85 12.03 -6.27
C SER A 36 -4.02 11.64 -5.36
N THR A 37 -5.13 11.21 -5.94
CA THR A 37 -6.32 10.82 -5.17
C THR A 37 -6.10 9.52 -4.40
N LEU A 38 -5.37 8.56 -4.97
CA LEU A 38 -4.94 7.35 -4.25
C LEU A 38 -4.02 7.68 -3.08
N ALA A 39 -3.02 8.56 -3.28
CA ALA A 39 -2.15 8.99 -2.20
C ALA A 39 -2.97 9.63 -1.07
N LEU A 40 -3.86 10.57 -1.40
CA LEU A 40 -4.73 11.23 -0.41
C LEU A 40 -5.66 10.23 0.30
N LYS A 41 -6.23 9.27 -0.43
CA LYS A 41 -7.10 8.24 0.15
C LYS A 41 -6.34 7.39 1.18
N LEU A 42 -5.14 6.94 0.84
CA LEU A 42 -4.28 6.19 1.77
C LEU A 42 -3.89 7.03 3.00
N LEU A 43 -3.73 8.35 2.88
CA LEU A 43 -3.53 9.23 4.04
C LEU A 43 -4.75 9.19 4.95
N SER A 44 -5.93 9.39 4.35
CA SER A 44 -7.19 9.42 5.09
C SER A 44 -7.51 8.09 5.74
N MET A 45 -7.07 6.97 5.16
CA MET A 45 -7.21 5.64 5.77
C MET A 45 -6.26 5.52 6.96
N ALA A 46 -5.00 5.94 6.83
CA ALA A 46 -4.04 5.95 7.93
C ALA A 46 -4.49 6.82 9.11
N ASP A 47 -5.03 8.01 8.84
CA ASP A 47 -5.51 8.94 9.90
C ASP A 47 -6.69 8.38 10.71
N ARG A 48 -7.39 7.36 10.20
CA ARG A 48 -8.56 6.74 10.83
C ARG A 48 -8.26 5.39 11.46
N ASP A 49 -7.10 4.81 11.17
CA ASP A 49 -6.71 3.51 11.68
C ASP A 49 -5.90 3.67 12.98
N SER A 50 -6.22 2.86 13.98
CA SER A 50 -5.54 2.87 15.28
C SER A 50 -4.46 1.80 15.39
N ASP A 51 -4.37 0.90 14.40
CA ASP A 51 -3.35 -0.13 14.33
C ASP A 51 -2.08 0.41 13.68
N ASP A 52 -1.03 0.60 14.48
CA ASP A 52 0.26 1.13 14.04
C ASP A 52 0.90 0.31 12.90
N GLU A 53 0.68 -1.00 12.88
CA GLU A 53 1.21 -1.89 11.83
C GLU A 53 0.49 -1.61 10.50
N ARG A 54 -0.83 -1.45 10.52
CA ARG A 54 -1.61 -1.03 9.35
C ARG A 54 -1.29 0.39 8.90
N VAL A 55 -1.11 1.32 9.84
CA VAL A 55 -0.67 2.68 9.55
C VAL A 55 0.65 2.65 8.77
N LEU A 56 1.62 1.85 9.21
CA LEU A 56 2.89 1.67 8.51
C LEU A 56 2.67 1.15 7.07
N LEU A 57 1.78 0.17 6.87
CA LEU A 57 1.48 -0.35 5.54
C LEU A 57 0.85 0.71 4.62
N TYR A 58 -0.02 1.59 5.12
CA TYR A 58 -0.54 2.72 4.34
C TYR A 58 0.58 3.69 3.91
N TRP A 59 1.58 3.92 4.76
CA TRP A 59 2.75 4.72 4.40
C TRP A 59 3.61 4.05 3.34
N ILE A 60 3.82 2.74 3.43
CA ILE A 60 4.56 1.97 2.41
C ILE A 60 3.81 2.01 1.08
N ALA A 61 2.49 1.80 1.08
CA ALA A 61 1.64 1.92 -0.11
C ALA A 61 1.73 3.32 -0.74
N ARG A 62 1.71 4.40 0.06
CA ARG A 62 1.90 5.77 -0.44
C ARG A 62 3.29 5.96 -1.07
N LYS A 63 4.34 5.37 -0.49
CA LYS A 63 5.69 5.43 -1.05
C LYS A 63 5.76 4.66 -2.37
N ALA A 64 5.15 3.48 -2.45
CA ALA A 64 5.08 2.66 -3.66
C ALA A 64 4.45 3.41 -4.85
N ILE A 65 3.32 4.08 -4.60
CA ILE A 65 2.62 4.89 -5.61
C ILE A 65 3.47 6.10 -6.05
N ASN A 66 4.18 6.72 -5.11
CA ASN A 66 4.97 7.91 -5.38
C ASN A 66 6.30 7.63 -6.08
N GLN A 67 6.93 6.51 -5.76
CA GLN A 67 8.26 6.11 -6.26
C GLN A 67 8.27 4.63 -6.69
N PRO A 68 7.60 4.28 -7.80
CA PRO A 68 7.50 2.88 -8.24
C PRO A 68 8.86 2.24 -8.56
N GLN A 69 9.87 3.04 -8.92
CA GLN A 69 11.22 2.56 -9.25
C GLN A 69 12.01 2.04 -8.04
N GLN A 70 11.71 2.47 -6.80
CA GLN A 70 12.45 2.00 -5.62
C GLN A 70 12.03 0.58 -5.18
N LEU A 71 10.80 0.16 -5.47
CA LEU A 71 10.37 -1.21 -5.19
C LEU A 71 11.06 -2.21 -6.12
N LEU A 72 11.23 -1.89 -7.39
CA LEU A 72 11.95 -2.75 -8.35
C LEU A 72 13.43 -2.96 -7.98
N GLN A 73 14.03 -2.02 -7.25
CA GLN A 73 15.44 -2.08 -6.88
C GLN A 73 15.71 -3.01 -5.67
N GLN A 74 14.68 -3.31 -4.86
CA GLN A 74 14.75 -4.32 -3.80
C GLN A 74 14.64 -5.76 -4.35
N GLN A 75 14.27 -5.94 -5.63
CA GLN A 75 14.11 -7.23 -6.29
C GLN A 75 15.43 -7.80 -6.87
N TRP A 76 16.51 -7.01 -6.94
CA TRP A 76 17.77 -7.38 -7.61
C TRP A 76 19.04 -7.13 -6.78
N ALA A 77 18.93 -7.01 -5.45
CA ALA A 77 20.07 -6.86 -4.54
C ALA A 77 20.24 -8.09 -3.64
#